data_AF-A0AAW2QW58-F1
#
_entry.id   AF-A0AAW2QW58-F1
#
_cell.length_a   1.000
_cell.length_b   1.000
_cell.length_c   1.000
_cell.angle_alpha   90.00
_cell.angle_beta   90.00
_cell.angle_gamma   90.00
#
_symmetry.space_group_name_H-M   'P 1'
#
loop_
_entity.id
_entity.type
_entity.pdbx_description
1 polymer ?
#
loop_
_entity_poly.entity_id
_entity_poly.type
_entity_poly.pdbx_seq_one_letter_code
_entity_poly.pdbx_strand_id
1 'polypeptide(L)'
;MCPTKHKQKHHYSSAAVAIEDWREEVINGGSLKHVDLHTGSNGWASPPGEIFSLRGPDYLTEKAKIPSGDWLLNPAGVDWLRSNAKLDHVLARPDNRVMNALRMSKNAKTFLVAINLQVPGRDHYSAVFYFSSKIDEPINSNPLLYQFINGSDAFRNSRLKLVNNIVKGPWIVKRAVGNYSACLLGKTLNCHYHRGPNYLEIDVDISSSAIAKAILRLTLGCTSAVIVDMGFLVEAQTEDELPEKLFGAVRISQMELSSATVVDCGTPSNKVLPINSGGESENDDDE
;
A
#
# COMPACT_ATOMS: atom_id res chain seq x y z
N MET A 1 5.18 -42.89 -47.16
CA MET A 1 5.90 -41.94 -46.29
C MET A 1 4.87 -41.14 -45.50
N CYS A 2 4.66 -41.47 -44.23
CA CYS A 2 3.77 -40.72 -43.34
C CYS A 2 4.60 -39.73 -42.51
N PRO A 3 4.24 -38.44 -42.39
CA PRO A 3 4.98 -37.51 -41.55
C PRO A 3 4.48 -37.58 -40.11
N THR A 4 5.39 -37.90 -39.20
CA THR A 4 5.17 -37.90 -37.75
C THR A 4 5.14 -36.44 -37.25
N LYS A 5 4.00 -35.98 -36.74
CA LYS A 5 3.89 -34.69 -36.05
C LYS A 5 4.54 -34.80 -34.66
N HIS A 6 5.68 -34.16 -34.47
CA HIS A 6 6.21 -33.88 -33.13
C HIS A 6 5.29 -32.88 -32.40
N LYS A 7 4.56 -33.37 -31.39
CA LYS A 7 3.97 -32.50 -30.37
C LYS A 7 5.10 -32.07 -29.42
N GLN A 8 5.58 -30.84 -29.57
CA GLN A 8 6.31 -30.15 -28.49
C GLN A 8 5.34 -29.97 -27.32
N LYS A 9 5.52 -30.75 -26.25
CA LYS A 9 4.94 -30.46 -24.95
C LYS A 9 5.73 -29.28 -24.36
N HIS A 10 5.13 -28.10 -24.37
CA HIS A 10 5.61 -27.01 -23.53
C HIS A 10 5.45 -27.43 -22.07
N HIS A 11 6.57 -27.78 -21.42
CA HIS A 11 6.64 -27.94 -19.97
C HIS A 11 6.55 -26.55 -19.34
N TYR A 12 5.33 -26.06 -19.12
CA TYR A 12 5.11 -25.02 -18.11
C TYR A 12 5.38 -25.67 -16.74
N SER A 13 6.34 -25.11 -16.00
CA SER A 13 6.70 -25.58 -14.66
C SER A 13 5.52 -25.42 -13.71
N SER A 14 5.17 -26.47 -12.95
CA SER A 14 4.11 -26.44 -11.92
C SER A 14 4.37 -25.39 -10.82
N ALA A 15 5.61 -24.92 -10.68
CA ALA A 15 5.95 -23.83 -9.78
C ALA A 15 5.42 -22.48 -10.29
N ALA A 16 5.45 -22.21 -11.60
CA ALA A 16 4.91 -20.97 -12.16
C ALA A 16 3.39 -20.86 -11.93
N VAL A 17 2.67 -21.99 -12.03
CA VAL A 17 1.22 -22.08 -11.81
C VAL A 17 0.86 -21.82 -10.34
N ALA A 18 1.63 -22.34 -9.37
CA ALA A 18 1.40 -22.10 -7.94
C ALA A 18 1.85 -20.70 -7.46
N ILE A 19 2.67 -20.00 -8.23
CA ILE A 19 3.25 -18.69 -7.88
C ILE A 19 2.34 -17.51 -8.31
N GLU A 20 1.54 -17.67 -9.37
CA GLU A 20 0.45 -16.73 -9.71
C GLU A 20 -0.77 -16.90 -8.78
N ASP A 21 -0.98 -18.12 -8.28
CA ASP A 21 -2.14 -18.54 -7.47
C ASP A 21 -2.40 -17.65 -6.25
N TRP A 22 -1.37 -17.37 -5.44
CA TRP A 22 -1.55 -16.55 -4.22
C TRP A 22 -1.88 -15.09 -4.53
N ARG A 23 -1.35 -14.54 -5.65
CA ARG A 23 -1.57 -13.12 -5.99
C ARG A 23 -3.00 -12.93 -6.49
N GLU A 24 -3.49 -13.86 -7.31
CA GLU A 24 -4.89 -13.86 -7.72
C GLU A 24 -5.83 -14.03 -6.52
N GLU A 25 -5.50 -14.93 -5.59
CA GLU A 25 -6.23 -15.10 -4.33
C GLU A 25 -6.33 -13.77 -3.56
N VAL A 26 -5.21 -13.07 -3.36
CA VAL A 26 -5.23 -11.80 -2.62
C VAL A 26 -5.85 -10.64 -3.41
N ILE A 27 -5.77 -10.62 -4.73
CA ILE A 27 -6.44 -9.60 -5.54
C ILE A 27 -7.96 -9.75 -5.41
N ASN A 28 -8.46 -10.99 -5.44
CA ASN A 28 -9.89 -11.29 -5.38
C ASN A 28 -10.46 -11.30 -3.95
N GLY A 29 -9.63 -11.60 -2.94
CA GLY A 29 -10.00 -11.64 -1.53
C GLY A 29 -9.87 -10.30 -0.79
N GLY A 30 -9.59 -9.20 -1.48
CA GLY A 30 -9.46 -7.86 -0.89
C GLY A 30 -10.78 -7.25 -0.43
N SER A 31 -10.71 -6.45 0.64
CA SER A 31 -11.88 -5.72 1.14
C SER A 31 -12.37 -4.67 0.14
N LEU A 32 -11.45 -4.04 -0.59
CA LEU A 32 -11.80 -3.25 -1.77
C LEU A 32 -11.70 -4.14 -3.02
N LYS A 33 -12.78 -4.24 -3.78
CA LYS A 33 -12.88 -5.17 -4.91
C LYS A 33 -11.95 -4.76 -6.06
N HIS A 34 -11.30 -5.71 -6.69
CA HIS A 34 -10.66 -5.49 -7.99
C HIS A 34 -11.74 -5.37 -9.07
N VAL A 35 -11.70 -4.30 -9.88
CA VAL A 35 -12.74 -3.96 -10.85
C VAL A 35 -12.13 -3.60 -12.21
N ASP A 36 -12.98 -3.56 -13.24
CA ASP A 36 -12.56 -3.09 -14.56
C ASP A 36 -12.07 -1.63 -14.50
N LEU A 37 -10.98 -1.34 -15.20
CA LEU A 37 -10.29 -0.04 -15.14
C LEU A 37 -11.16 1.13 -15.62
N HIS A 38 -12.05 0.90 -16.59
CA HIS A 38 -12.80 1.95 -17.27
C HIS A 38 -14.27 2.03 -16.83
N THR A 39 -14.85 0.88 -16.49
CA THR A 39 -16.29 0.72 -16.20
C THR A 39 -16.55 0.37 -14.74
N GLY A 40 -15.53 -0.06 -13.99
CA GLY A 40 -15.64 -0.44 -12.59
C GLY A 40 -15.94 0.73 -11.65
N SER A 41 -16.64 0.42 -10.56
CA SER A 41 -16.94 1.36 -9.47
C SER A 41 -16.90 0.65 -8.11
N ASN A 42 -16.79 1.43 -7.03
CA ASN A 42 -16.60 0.96 -5.65
C ASN A 42 -15.50 -0.11 -5.52
N GLY A 43 -14.34 0.17 -6.11
CA GLY A 43 -13.26 -0.80 -6.23
C GLY A 43 -11.94 -0.16 -6.62
N TRP A 44 -10.94 -1.00 -6.85
CA TRP A 44 -9.63 -0.61 -7.34
C TRP A 44 -9.25 -1.34 -8.64
N ALA A 45 -8.36 -0.74 -9.41
CA ALA A 45 -7.77 -1.33 -10.60
C ALA A 45 -6.30 -0.90 -10.73
N SER A 46 -5.57 -1.46 -11.69
CA SER A 46 -4.18 -1.08 -11.97
C SER A 46 -4.13 -0.19 -13.23
N PRO A 47 -3.88 1.12 -13.12
CA PRO A 47 -3.95 2.06 -14.25
C PRO A 47 -2.60 2.15 -14.99
N PRO A 48 -2.55 2.20 -16.33
CA PRO A 48 -1.29 2.22 -17.10
C PRO A 48 -0.32 3.28 -16.60
N GLY A 49 0.97 2.93 -16.47
CA GLY A 49 1.97 3.85 -15.92
C GLY A 49 2.24 5.07 -16.81
N GLU A 50 1.92 4.99 -18.10
CA GLU A 50 2.08 6.06 -19.10
C GLU A 50 1.23 7.30 -18.81
N ILE A 51 0.17 7.16 -18.00
CA ILE A 51 -0.66 8.30 -17.61
C ILE A 51 0.06 9.21 -16.61
N PHE A 52 1.14 8.74 -15.98
CA PHE A 52 1.92 9.51 -15.02
C PHE A 52 3.16 10.10 -15.69
N SER A 53 3.24 11.43 -15.68
CA SER A 53 4.40 12.17 -16.22
C SER A 53 5.42 12.43 -15.11
N LEU A 54 6.57 11.75 -15.19
CA LEU A 54 7.65 11.76 -14.20
C LEU A 54 8.94 12.35 -14.74
N ARG A 55 9.94 12.60 -13.87
CA ARG A 55 11.23 13.17 -14.28
C ARG A 55 11.93 12.25 -15.29
N GLY A 56 12.19 12.76 -16.50
CA GLY A 56 12.94 12.04 -17.54
C GLY A 56 14.46 12.09 -17.33
N PRO A 57 15.24 11.47 -18.23
CA PRO A 57 16.70 11.38 -18.12
C PRO A 57 17.37 12.75 -17.93
N ASP A 58 16.94 13.75 -18.70
CA ASP A 58 17.52 15.10 -18.68
C ASP A 58 16.75 16.07 -17.77
N TYR A 59 15.97 15.57 -16.80
CA TYR A 59 15.12 16.45 -15.98
C TYR A 59 15.90 17.49 -15.16
N LEU A 60 17.10 17.15 -14.67
CA LEU A 60 17.86 18.08 -13.83
C LEU A 60 18.29 19.34 -14.61
N THR A 61 18.58 19.20 -15.90
CA THR A 61 18.97 20.27 -16.83
C THR A 61 17.77 20.89 -17.55
N GLU A 62 16.92 20.08 -18.18
CA GLU A 62 15.85 20.53 -19.08
C GLU A 62 14.46 20.62 -18.43
N LYS A 63 14.30 20.06 -17.22
CA LYS A 63 13.00 19.90 -16.54
C LYS A 63 11.98 19.08 -17.35
N ALA A 64 12.46 18.29 -18.31
CA ALA A 64 11.65 17.45 -19.18
C ALA A 64 11.09 16.24 -18.43
N LYS A 65 9.78 16.05 -18.51
CA LYS A 65 9.08 14.89 -17.96
C LYS A 65 8.60 13.96 -19.06
N ILE A 66 8.59 12.66 -18.77
CA ILE A 66 8.17 11.61 -19.70
C ILE A 66 7.12 10.70 -19.04
N PRO A 67 6.29 10.00 -19.82
CA PRO A 67 5.47 8.90 -19.31
C PRO A 67 6.32 7.87 -18.55
N SER A 68 5.87 7.41 -17.37
CA SER A 68 6.66 6.50 -16.52
C SER A 68 6.91 5.12 -17.13
N GLY A 69 5.99 4.62 -17.98
CA GLY A 69 5.95 3.22 -18.39
C GLY A 69 5.62 2.27 -17.23
N ASP A 70 5.99 1.00 -17.38
CA ASP A 70 5.70 -0.06 -16.41
C ASP A 70 6.21 0.24 -14.99
N TRP A 71 5.47 -0.27 -13.99
CA TRP A 71 5.87 -0.16 -12.59
C TRP A 71 6.91 -1.22 -12.22
N LEU A 72 7.72 -0.93 -11.20
CA LEU A 72 8.76 -1.84 -10.71
C LEU A 72 8.19 -3.05 -9.95
N LEU A 73 7.04 -2.90 -9.28
CA LEU A 73 6.36 -3.94 -8.51
C LEU A 73 4.95 -4.17 -9.07
N ASN A 74 4.43 -5.38 -8.85
CA ASN A 74 3.07 -5.74 -9.23
C ASN A 74 2.08 -5.38 -8.10
N PRO A 75 0.99 -4.66 -8.39
CA PRO A 75 -0.12 -4.53 -7.45
C PRO A 75 -0.61 -5.90 -7.00
N ALA A 76 -0.78 -6.07 -5.69
CA ALA A 76 -1.18 -7.33 -5.06
C ALA A 76 -2.51 -7.20 -4.30
N GLY A 77 -3.06 -5.99 -4.19
CA GLY A 77 -4.35 -5.78 -3.53
C GLY A 77 -4.50 -4.37 -3.00
N VAL A 78 -5.75 -4.02 -2.71
CA VAL A 78 -6.08 -2.85 -1.89
C VAL A 78 -7.07 -3.28 -0.82
N ASP A 79 -6.83 -2.85 0.41
CA ASP A 79 -7.79 -2.97 1.49
C ASP A 79 -8.34 -1.61 1.90
N TRP A 80 -9.64 -1.56 2.14
CA TRP A 80 -10.34 -0.44 2.75
C TRP A 80 -10.89 -0.90 4.09
N LEU A 81 -10.19 -0.52 5.16
CA LEU A 81 -10.43 -1.02 6.51
C LEU A 81 -11.00 0.09 7.40
N ARG A 82 -11.85 -0.30 8.35
CA ARG A 82 -12.35 0.57 9.42
C ARG A 82 -12.10 -0.08 10.76
N SER A 83 -11.75 0.74 11.73
CA SER A 83 -11.41 0.31 13.09
C SER A 83 -11.73 1.38 14.12
N ASN A 84 -11.72 0.98 15.40
CA ASN A 84 -11.99 1.87 16.53
C ASN A 84 -10.76 2.67 16.99
N ALA A 85 -9.57 2.33 16.50
CA ALA A 85 -8.31 3.00 16.79
C ALA A 85 -7.43 2.98 15.54
N LYS A 86 -6.39 3.83 15.50
CA LYS A 86 -5.42 3.83 14.41
C LYS A 86 -4.83 2.42 14.19
N LEU A 87 -4.86 1.93 12.95
CA LEU A 87 -4.23 0.66 12.57
C LEU A 87 -2.80 0.93 12.10
N ASP A 88 -1.86 0.58 12.96
CA ASP A 88 -0.42 0.59 12.65
C ASP A 88 0.04 -0.84 12.31
N HIS A 89 1.08 -0.95 11.48
CA HIS A 89 1.77 -2.21 11.16
C HIS A 89 0.83 -3.37 10.74
N VAL A 90 -0.05 -3.09 9.78
CA VAL A 90 -1.10 -3.99 9.27
C VAL A 90 -0.53 -5.32 8.77
N LEU A 91 0.67 -5.36 8.18
CA LEU A 91 1.32 -6.60 7.73
C LEU A 91 1.76 -7.51 8.88
N ALA A 92 2.04 -6.99 10.08
CA ALA A 92 2.40 -7.83 11.22
C ALA A 92 1.21 -8.54 11.85
N ARG A 93 -0.02 -8.13 11.52
CA ARG A 93 -1.20 -8.73 12.12
C ARG A 93 -1.35 -10.20 11.73
N PRO A 94 -1.79 -11.07 12.66
CA PRO A 94 -1.97 -12.50 12.38
C PRO A 94 -3.09 -12.75 11.36
N ASP A 95 -4.09 -11.88 11.32
CA ASP A 95 -5.23 -11.93 10.40
C ASP A 95 -4.95 -11.24 9.05
N ASN A 96 -3.74 -10.72 8.81
CA ASN A 96 -3.41 -10.10 7.53
C ASN A 96 -3.46 -11.15 6.40
N ARG A 97 -4.47 -11.02 5.54
CA ARG A 97 -4.74 -11.94 4.42
C ARG A 97 -3.57 -12.04 3.43
N VAL A 98 -2.87 -10.94 3.15
CA VAL A 98 -1.79 -10.91 2.15
C VAL A 98 -0.58 -11.67 2.67
N MET A 99 -0.22 -11.45 3.93
CA MET A 99 0.85 -12.19 4.58
C MET A 99 0.47 -13.66 4.81
N ASN A 100 -0.80 -13.97 5.09
CA ASN A 100 -1.28 -15.35 5.18
C ASN A 100 -1.13 -16.10 3.86
N ALA A 101 -1.64 -15.56 2.76
CA ALA A 101 -1.52 -16.16 1.43
C ALA A 101 -0.04 -16.33 1.02
N LEU A 102 0.80 -15.32 1.29
CA LEU A 102 2.23 -15.40 0.99
C LEU A 102 2.95 -16.48 1.83
N ARG A 103 2.59 -16.64 3.11
CA ARG A 103 3.13 -17.72 3.95
C ARG A 103 2.73 -19.10 3.42
N MET A 104 1.49 -19.24 2.96
CA MET A 104 0.93 -20.50 2.44
C MET A 104 1.54 -20.89 1.09
N SER A 105 1.86 -19.92 0.23
CA SER A 105 2.45 -20.16 -1.09
C SER A 105 3.90 -20.66 -1.03
N LYS A 106 4.54 -20.61 0.15
CA LYS A 106 5.97 -20.95 0.37
C LYS A 106 6.93 -20.16 -0.54
N ASN A 107 6.50 -19.01 -1.06
CA ASN A 107 7.32 -18.16 -1.90
C ASN A 107 8.22 -17.24 -1.07
N ALA A 108 9.28 -17.82 -0.51
CA ALA A 108 10.21 -17.13 0.37
C ALA A 108 11.00 -15.98 -0.29
N LYS A 109 10.95 -15.87 -1.63
CA LYS A 109 11.68 -14.83 -2.38
C LYS A 109 10.83 -13.57 -2.65
N THR A 110 9.50 -13.67 -2.56
CA THR A 110 8.63 -12.52 -2.77
C THR A 110 8.82 -11.51 -1.66
N PHE A 111 8.93 -10.26 -2.07
CA PHE A 111 8.99 -9.13 -1.17
C PHE A 111 7.77 -8.22 -1.35
N LEU A 112 7.18 -7.78 -0.24
CA LEU A 112 6.02 -6.89 -0.24
C LEU A 112 6.39 -5.46 0.15
N VAL A 113 5.84 -4.49 -0.56
CA VAL A 113 5.78 -3.10 -0.13
C VAL A 113 4.32 -2.77 0.13
N ALA A 114 4.00 -2.36 1.34
CA ALA A 114 2.67 -1.89 1.70
C ALA A 114 2.68 -0.40 2.04
N ILE A 115 1.66 0.32 1.60
CA ILE A 115 1.43 1.72 2.00
C ILE A 115 0.07 1.77 2.65
N ASN A 116 0.02 2.16 3.92
CA ASN A 116 -1.20 2.31 4.69
C ASN A 116 -1.48 3.81 4.86
N LEU A 117 -2.39 4.35 4.07
CA LEU A 117 -2.86 5.72 4.26
C LEU A 117 -3.87 5.74 5.42
N GLN A 118 -3.43 6.29 6.54
CA GLN A 118 -4.21 6.34 7.77
C GLN A 118 -5.08 7.59 7.78
N VAL A 119 -6.38 7.37 7.61
CA VAL A 119 -7.39 8.41 7.41
C VAL A 119 -8.01 8.75 8.76
N PRO A 120 -7.83 9.99 9.28
CA PRO A 120 -8.47 10.42 10.51
C PRO A 120 -9.97 10.64 10.31
N GLY A 121 -10.77 10.22 11.28
CA GLY A 121 -12.22 10.41 11.29
C GLY A 121 -12.80 10.17 12.68
N ARG A 122 -14.15 10.16 12.78
CA ARG A 122 -14.84 9.65 13.97
C ARG A 122 -14.48 8.18 14.21
N ASP A 123 -14.43 7.44 13.11
CA ASP A 123 -13.82 6.12 13.01
C ASP A 123 -12.47 6.24 12.31
N HIS A 124 -11.55 5.32 12.60
CA HIS A 124 -10.26 5.26 11.93
C HIS A 124 -10.37 4.39 10.69
N TYR A 125 -9.93 4.92 9.55
CA TYR A 125 -9.88 4.17 8.31
C TYR A 125 -8.45 3.99 7.81
N SER A 126 -8.22 2.89 7.11
CA SER A 126 -6.93 2.57 6.49
C SER A 126 -7.18 2.16 5.04
N ALA A 127 -6.60 2.91 4.10
CA ALA A 127 -6.46 2.48 2.72
C ALA A 127 -5.08 1.85 2.56
N VAL A 128 -5.02 0.52 2.49
CA VAL A 128 -3.77 -0.23 2.44
C VAL A 128 -3.53 -0.73 1.02
N PHE A 129 -2.42 -0.32 0.43
CA PHE A 129 -2.01 -0.66 -0.93
C PHE A 129 -0.86 -1.65 -0.87
N TYR A 130 -1.03 -2.83 -1.46
CA TYR A 130 -0.01 -3.87 -1.45
C TYR A 130 0.64 -4.00 -2.82
N PHE A 131 1.96 -4.05 -2.85
CA PHE A 131 2.76 -4.28 -4.06
C PHE A 131 3.75 -5.41 -3.80
N SER A 132 3.92 -6.32 -4.76
CA SER A 132 4.83 -7.46 -4.66
C SER A 132 5.94 -7.38 -5.71
N SER A 133 7.14 -7.82 -5.35
CA SER A 133 8.23 -8.01 -6.31
C SER A 133 7.79 -8.94 -7.46
N LYS A 134 8.26 -8.67 -8.68
CA LYS A 134 8.04 -9.58 -9.80
C LYS A 134 8.83 -10.88 -9.57
N ILE A 135 8.38 -11.94 -10.21
CA ILE A 135 8.96 -13.29 -10.03
C ILE A 135 10.40 -13.33 -10.55
N ASP A 136 10.61 -12.74 -11.72
CA ASP A 136 11.89 -12.78 -12.45
C ASP A 136 12.75 -11.53 -12.25
N GLU A 137 12.24 -10.53 -11.50
CA GLU A 137 12.97 -9.30 -11.17
C GLU A 137 13.10 -9.17 -9.64
N PRO A 138 14.24 -9.57 -9.05
CA PRO A 138 14.48 -9.37 -7.64
C PRO A 138 14.57 -7.87 -7.31
N ILE A 139 14.28 -7.49 -6.07
CA ILE A 139 14.22 -6.07 -5.68
C ILE A 139 15.55 -5.32 -5.89
N ASN A 140 16.68 -6.02 -5.79
CA ASN A 140 18.00 -5.42 -6.03
C ASN A 140 18.25 -5.06 -7.50
N SER A 141 17.38 -5.46 -8.44
CA SER A 141 17.45 -5.03 -9.84
C SER A 141 17.17 -3.52 -10.02
N ASN A 142 16.56 -2.86 -9.03
CA ASN A 142 16.39 -1.41 -9.03
C ASN A 142 17.17 -0.79 -7.85
N PRO A 143 18.33 -0.16 -8.09
CA PRO A 143 19.20 0.35 -7.02
C PRO A 143 18.52 1.36 -6.10
N LEU A 144 17.76 2.31 -6.66
CA LEU A 144 17.08 3.35 -5.90
C LEU A 144 15.97 2.79 -5.00
N LEU A 145 15.14 1.88 -5.54
CA LEU A 145 14.11 1.20 -4.74
C LEU A 145 14.73 0.28 -3.68
N TYR A 146 15.81 -0.43 -4.01
CA TYR A 146 16.54 -1.26 -3.05
C TYR A 146 17.13 -0.43 -1.91
N GLN A 147 17.73 0.72 -2.23
CA GLN A 147 18.24 1.67 -1.24
C GLN A 147 17.09 2.26 -0.40
N PHE A 148 15.95 2.58 -1.00
CA PHE A 148 14.78 3.03 -0.26
C PHE A 148 14.28 1.97 0.74
N ILE A 149 14.24 0.71 0.33
CA ILE A 149 13.79 -0.39 1.17
C ILE A 149 14.74 -0.65 2.35
N ASN A 150 16.06 -0.60 2.11
CA ASN A 150 17.07 -0.97 3.11
C ASN A 150 17.78 0.22 3.76
N GLY A 151 17.43 1.44 3.36
CA GLY A 151 18.04 2.68 3.85
C GLY A 151 17.50 3.15 5.20
N SER A 152 17.84 4.38 5.56
CA SER A 152 17.37 5.04 6.78
C SER A 152 16.00 5.68 6.58
N ASP A 153 15.29 5.94 7.69
CA ASP A 153 14.02 6.69 7.64
C ASP A 153 14.23 8.12 7.14
N ALA A 154 15.38 8.74 7.41
CA ALA A 154 15.71 10.03 6.83
C ALA A 154 15.75 9.97 5.29
N PHE A 155 16.40 8.93 4.73
CA PHE A 155 16.38 8.69 3.29
C PHE A 155 14.95 8.47 2.80
N ARG A 156 14.19 7.54 3.40
CA ARG A 156 12.79 7.27 3.00
C ARG A 156 11.91 8.51 3.03
N ASN A 157 12.00 9.31 4.10
CA ASN A 157 11.24 10.55 4.27
C ASN A 157 11.57 11.57 3.18
N SER A 158 12.85 11.70 2.83
CA SER A 158 13.29 12.61 1.77
C SER A 158 12.89 12.20 0.35
N ARG A 159 12.47 10.94 0.14
CA ARG A 159 12.33 10.33 -1.20
C ARG A 159 10.94 9.80 -1.51
N LEU A 160 10.14 9.38 -0.53
CA LEU A 160 8.81 8.82 -0.79
C LEU A 160 7.89 9.87 -1.41
N LYS A 161 7.41 9.59 -2.62
CA LYS A 161 6.59 10.49 -3.41
C LYS A 161 5.31 9.80 -3.87
N LEU A 162 4.23 10.57 -3.88
CA LEU A 162 2.93 10.21 -4.44
C LEU A 162 2.62 11.16 -5.59
N VAL A 163 2.20 10.61 -6.72
CA VAL A 163 1.61 11.36 -7.83
C VAL A 163 0.15 10.96 -7.99
N ASN A 164 -0.73 11.95 -8.11
CA ASN A 164 -2.17 11.74 -8.25
C ASN A 164 -2.68 12.31 -9.57
N ASN A 165 -3.58 11.58 -10.22
CA ASN A 165 -4.34 12.05 -11.37
C ASN A 165 -5.85 11.86 -11.12
N ILE A 166 -6.61 12.95 -11.12
CA ILE A 166 -8.08 12.89 -10.95
C ILE A 166 -8.74 12.68 -12.31
N VAL A 167 -9.09 11.41 -12.57
CA VAL A 167 -9.79 10.97 -13.79
C VAL A 167 -11.21 11.53 -13.82
N LYS A 168 -11.94 11.37 -12.71
CA LYS A 168 -13.33 11.81 -12.55
C LYS A 168 -13.49 12.44 -11.18
N GLY A 169 -14.31 13.48 -11.08
CA GLY A 169 -14.60 14.13 -9.81
C GLY A 169 -15.10 15.55 -9.98
N PRO A 170 -15.75 16.12 -8.94
CA PRO A 170 -16.13 17.53 -8.92
C PRO A 170 -14.93 18.44 -9.18
N TRP A 171 -15.15 19.58 -9.85
CA TRP A 171 -14.08 20.52 -10.19
C TRP A 171 -13.27 20.98 -8.97
N ILE A 172 -13.93 21.15 -7.82
CA ILE A 172 -13.27 21.52 -6.57
C ILE A 172 -12.28 20.45 -6.09
N VAL A 173 -12.61 19.17 -6.24
CA VAL A 173 -11.71 18.05 -5.92
C VAL A 173 -10.56 18.01 -6.92
N LYS A 174 -10.84 18.15 -8.22
CA LYS A 174 -9.82 18.22 -9.27
C LYS A 174 -8.80 19.33 -9.01
N ARG A 175 -9.26 20.51 -8.62
CA ARG A 175 -8.39 21.64 -8.29
C ARG A 175 -7.59 21.41 -7.01
N ALA A 176 -8.25 20.93 -5.95
CA ALA A 176 -7.59 20.68 -4.68
C ALA A 176 -6.50 19.61 -4.80
N VAL A 177 -6.81 18.44 -5.37
CA VAL A 177 -5.83 17.38 -5.58
C VAL A 177 -4.82 17.76 -6.67
N GLY A 178 -5.23 18.47 -7.72
CA GLY A 178 -4.36 18.91 -8.81
C GLY A 178 -3.22 19.85 -8.34
N ASN A 179 -3.52 20.76 -7.41
CA ASN A 179 -2.50 21.60 -6.76
C ASN A 179 -1.44 20.79 -5.99
N TYR A 180 -1.78 19.56 -5.60
CA TYR A 180 -0.90 18.60 -4.92
C TYR A 180 -0.79 17.29 -5.72
N SER A 181 -0.79 17.42 -7.05
CA SER A 181 -0.72 16.29 -7.98
C SER A 181 0.59 15.52 -7.87
N ALA A 182 1.64 16.11 -7.29
CA ALA A 182 2.83 15.42 -6.83
C ALA A 182 3.16 15.90 -5.41
N CYS A 183 3.38 14.96 -4.49
CA CYS A 183 3.66 15.25 -3.09
C CYS A 183 4.76 14.34 -2.56
N LEU A 184 5.81 14.92 -1.97
CA LEU A 184 6.79 14.17 -1.16
C LEU A 184 6.14 13.82 0.17
N LEU A 185 5.48 12.66 0.23
CA LEU A 185 4.74 12.20 1.41
C LEU A 185 5.63 12.22 2.66
N GLY A 186 6.83 11.68 2.55
CA GLY A 186 7.76 11.56 3.68
C GLY A 186 8.28 12.88 4.24
N LYS A 187 8.15 13.99 3.50
CA LYS A 187 8.45 15.35 4.01
C LYS A 187 7.21 16.07 4.50
N THR A 188 6.05 15.73 3.96
CA THR A 188 4.79 16.48 4.17
C THR A 188 3.95 15.89 5.30
N LEU A 189 4.12 14.59 5.56
CA LEU A 189 3.36 13.80 6.52
C LEU A 189 4.32 13.00 7.40
N ASN A 190 3.84 12.66 8.59
CA ASN A 190 4.53 11.69 9.43
C ASN A 190 4.37 10.30 8.80
N CYS A 191 5.50 9.68 8.45
CA CYS A 191 5.57 8.31 7.97
C CYS A 191 6.26 7.44 9.03
N HIS A 192 5.66 6.28 9.34
CA HIS A 192 6.28 5.25 10.17
C HIS A 192 6.61 4.04 9.30
N TYR A 193 7.83 3.53 9.44
CA TYR A 193 8.37 2.49 8.56
C TYR A 193 8.55 1.19 9.34
N HIS A 194 7.92 0.13 8.84
CA HIS A 194 7.95 -1.19 9.46
C HIS A 194 8.65 -2.17 8.52
N ARG A 195 9.90 -2.52 8.83
CA ARG A 195 10.71 -3.44 8.03
C ARG A 195 10.67 -4.84 8.65
N GLY A 196 9.99 -5.78 7.98
CA GLY A 196 10.05 -7.21 8.30
C GLY A 196 11.18 -7.93 7.55
N PRO A 197 11.23 -9.27 7.53
CA PRO A 197 12.20 -9.99 6.70
C PRO A 197 11.96 -9.79 5.19
N ASN A 198 10.71 -9.97 4.75
CA ASN A 198 10.30 -9.97 3.34
C ASN A 198 9.26 -8.88 3.02
N TYR A 199 9.18 -7.83 3.84
CA TYR A 199 8.34 -6.68 3.53
C TYR A 199 8.87 -5.36 4.09
N LEU A 200 8.37 -4.27 3.51
CA LEU A 200 8.38 -2.93 4.06
C LEU A 200 6.93 -2.42 4.08
N GLU A 201 6.45 -2.00 5.24
CA GLU A 201 5.19 -1.25 5.37
C GLU A 201 5.48 0.21 5.72
N ILE A 202 4.68 1.10 5.15
CA ILE A 202 4.75 2.54 5.34
C ILE A 202 3.38 3.03 5.82
N ASP A 203 3.30 3.32 7.10
CA ASP A 203 2.13 3.97 7.70
C ASP A 203 2.22 5.47 7.47
N VAL A 204 1.28 6.04 6.71
CA VAL A 204 1.26 7.45 6.35
C VAL A 204 0.12 8.14 7.09
N ASP A 205 0.48 8.94 8.08
CA ASP A 205 -0.50 9.62 8.94
C ASP A 205 -1.00 10.91 8.28
N ILE A 206 -2.17 10.84 7.63
CA ILE A 206 -2.80 12.00 6.99
C ILE A 206 -3.15 13.09 8.02
N SER A 207 -3.37 12.72 9.29
CA SER A 207 -3.75 13.67 10.34
C SER A 207 -2.64 14.66 10.72
N SER A 208 -1.39 14.32 10.39
CA SER A 208 -0.20 15.12 10.68
C SER A 208 -0.12 16.44 9.89
N SER A 209 -0.89 16.59 8.80
CA SER A 209 -0.92 17.82 8.00
C SER A 209 -2.32 18.44 7.91
N ALA A 210 -2.43 19.73 8.22
CA ALA A 210 -3.69 20.46 8.08
C ALA A 210 -4.18 20.50 6.62
N ILE A 211 -3.24 20.65 5.68
CA ILE A 211 -3.53 20.66 4.24
C ILE A 211 -4.03 19.28 3.80
N ALA A 212 -3.33 18.21 4.19
CA ALA A 212 -3.73 16.85 3.82
C ALA A 212 -5.11 16.49 4.41
N LYS A 213 -5.37 16.86 5.67
CA LYS A 213 -6.71 16.73 6.28
C LYS A 213 -7.78 17.48 5.49
N ALA A 214 -7.50 18.70 5.03
CA ALA A 214 -8.47 19.49 4.28
C ALA A 214 -8.78 18.85 2.92
N ILE A 215 -7.76 18.41 2.18
CA ILE A 215 -7.92 17.71 0.90
C ILE A 215 -8.69 16.40 1.10
N LEU A 216 -8.30 15.61 2.12
CA LEU A 216 -8.97 14.35 2.44
C LEU A 216 -10.45 14.57 2.75
N ARG A 217 -10.80 15.53 3.62
CA ARG A 217 -12.21 15.83 3.97
C ARG A 217 -13.02 16.22 2.75
N LEU A 218 -12.45 17.03 1.86
CA LEU A 218 -13.09 17.40 0.59
C LEU A 218 -13.31 16.17 -0.29
N THR A 219 -12.30 15.31 -0.43
CA THR A 219 -12.39 14.10 -1.24
C THR A 219 -13.41 13.12 -0.65
N LEU A 220 -13.38 12.88 0.67
CA LEU A 220 -14.32 12.00 1.39
C LEU A 220 -15.78 12.45 1.24
N GLY A 221 -16.05 13.76 1.22
CA GLY A 221 -17.39 14.28 0.96
C GLY A 221 -17.92 14.01 -0.44
N CYS A 222 -17.06 13.54 -1.35
CA CYS A 222 -17.40 13.28 -2.75
C CYS A 222 -16.84 11.93 -3.26
N THR A 223 -16.42 11.00 -2.40
CA THR A 223 -15.67 9.79 -2.84
C THR A 223 -16.44 8.95 -3.85
N SER A 224 -17.75 8.84 -3.72
CA SER A 224 -18.61 8.11 -4.66
C SER A 224 -18.67 8.73 -6.06
N ALA A 225 -18.19 9.96 -6.24
CA ALA A 225 -18.11 10.66 -7.52
C ALA A 225 -16.66 10.82 -8.03
N VAL A 226 -15.66 10.34 -7.29
CA VAL A 226 -14.24 10.53 -7.60
C VAL A 226 -13.62 9.24 -8.14
N ILE A 227 -12.86 9.36 -9.21
CA ILE A 227 -11.91 8.34 -9.68
C ILE A 227 -10.53 8.99 -9.66
N VAL A 228 -9.60 8.38 -8.93
CA VAL A 228 -8.23 8.87 -8.76
C VAL A 228 -7.23 7.77 -9.06
N ASP A 229 -6.24 8.10 -9.88
CA ASP A 229 -5.05 7.28 -10.04
C ASP A 229 -3.98 7.77 -9.07
N MET A 230 -3.40 6.85 -8.31
CA MET A 230 -2.36 7.09 -7.31
C MET A 230 -1.13 6.28 -7.71
N GLY A 231 -0.04 6.97 -8.02
CA GLY A 231 1.26 6.39 -8.35
C GLY A 231 2.27 6.66 -7.25
N PHE A 232 2.97 5.64 -6.80
CA PHE A 232 3.99 5.74 -5.76
C PHE A 232 5.38 5.51 -6.35
N LEU A 233 6.33 6.35 -5.95
CA LEU A 233 7.70 6.30 -6.44
C LEU A 233 8.69 6.77 -5.37
N VAL A 234 9.96 6.46 -5.64
CA VAL A 234 11.10 7.03 -4.94
C VAL A 234 11.62 8.18 -5.80
N GLU A 235 11.63 9.40 -5.28
CA GLU A 235 12.05 10.58 -6.04
C GLU A 235 13.56 10.55 -6.34
N ALA A 236 13.90 10.65 -7.62
CA ALA A 236 15.27 10.85 -8.07
C ALA A 236 15.73 12.30 -7.79
N GLN A 237 16.92 12.47 -7.23
CA GLN A 237 17.58 13.73 -6.90
C GLN A 237 18.96 13.87 -7.59
N THR A 238 19.53 12.79 -8.12
CA THR A 238 20.78 12.81 -8.91
C THR A 238 20.55 12.30 -10.34
N GLU A 239 21.51 12.52 -11.23
CA GLU A 239 21.42 12.12 -12.64
C GLU A 239 21.40 10.60 -12.81
N ASP A 240 22.17 9.86 -11.99
CA ASP A 240 22.23 8.39 -12.02
C ASP A 240 20.96 7.71 -11.49
N GLU A 241 20.11 8.46 -10.79
CA GLU A 241 18.80 8.00 -10.31
C GLU A 241 17.68 8.19 -11.37
N LEU A 242 17.95 8.86 -12.48
CA LEU A 242 16.97 9.14 -13.55
C LEU A 242 17.01 8.08 -14.68
N PRO A 243 15.88 7.87 -15.39
CA PRO A 243 14.57 8.48 -15.18
C PRO A 243 13.83 7.92 -13.95
N GLU A 244 12.92 8.73 -13.39
CA GLU A 244 12.02 8.28 -12.33
C GLU A 244 11.10 7.15 -12.85
N LYS A 245 10.87 6.14 -12.00
CA LYS A 245 9.90 5.07 -12.26
C LYS A 245 8.96 4.90 -11.08
N LEU A 246 7.68 4.65 -11.37
CA LEU A 246 6.74 4.18 -10.36
C LEU A 246 7.18 2.82 -9.83
N PHE A 247 7.18 2.64 -8.50
CA PHE A 247 7.25 1.27 -7.98
C PHE A 247 5.88 0.61 -7.95
N GLY A 248 4.78 1.36 -7.93
CA GLY A 248 3.44 0.82 -8.02
C GLY A 248 2.40 1.91 -8.27
N ALA A 249 1.27 1.53 -8.88
CA ALA A 249 0.15 2.41 -9.09
C ALA A 249 -1.19 1.69 -8.92
N VAL A 250 -2.21 2.44 -8.52
CA VAL A 250 -3.57 1.97 -8.29
C VAL A 250 -4.57 3.04 -8.69
N ARG A 251 -5.71 2.63 -9.24
CA ARG A 251 -6.89 3.47 -9.44
C ARG A 251 -7.86 3.15 -8.33
N ILE A 252 -8.38 4.16 -7.66
CA ILE A 252 -9.54 4.04 -6.77
C ILE A 252 -10.76 4.62 -7.49
N SER A 253 -11.78 3.79 -7.68
CA SER A 253 -12.98 4.14 -8.44
C SER A 253 -14.19 4.27 -7.51
N GLN A 254 -14.70 5.50 -7.35
CA GLN A 254 -15.99 5.81 -6.75
C GLN A 254 -16.25 5.05 -5.42
N MET A 255 -15.24 5.03 -4.55
CA MET A 255 -15.26 4.25 -3.31
C MET A 255 -16.33 4.75 -2.32
N GLU A 256 -17.08 3.83 -1.75
CA GLU A 256 -18.06 4.14 -0.71
C GLU A 256 -17.41 4.07 0.68
N LEU A 257 -17.61 5.09 1.52
CA LEU A 257 -17.02 5.09 2.86
C LEU A 257 -17.54 3.91 3.72
N SER A 258 -18.79 3.51 3.51
CA SER A 258 -19.47 2.43 4.22
C SER A 258 -19.04 1.02 3.80
N SER A 259 -18.32 0.86 2.69
CA SER A 259 -17.85 -0.46 2.25
C SER A 259 -16.62 -0.95 3.00
N ALA A 260 -16.09 -0.16 3.96
CA ALA A 260 -14.93 -0.52 4.74
C ALA A 260 -15.17 -1.78 5.56
N THR A 261 -14.25 -2.74 5.46
CA THR A 261 -14.27 -3.94 6.32
C THR A 261 -13.87 -3.56 7.73
N VAL A 262 -14.69 -3.94 8.71
CA VAL A 262 -14.40 -3.70 10.13
C VAL A 262 -13.29 -4.63 10.59
N VAL A 263 -12.28 -4.06 11.23
CA VAL A 263 -11.14 -4.77 11.81
C VAL A 263 -11.01 -4.38 13.27
N ASP A 264 -10.95 -5.38 14.14
CA ASP A 264 -10.73 -5.16 15.57
C ASP A 264 -9.25 -4.84 15.84
N CYS A 265 -9.00 -3.77 16.60
CA CYS A 265 -7.65 -3.40 17.03
C CYS A 265 -7.12 -4.21 18.22
N GLY A 266 -7.91 -5.17 18.74
CA GLY A 266 -7.62 -5.87 19.99
C GLY A 266 -7.76 -4.93 21.19
N THR A 267 -8.50 -5.34 22.22
CA THR A 267 -8.49 -4.62 23.50
C THR A 267 -7.18 -4.97 24.22
N PRO A 268 -6.42 -4.02 24.80
CA PRO A 268 -5.39 -4.38 25.74
C PRO A 268 -6.07 -5.11 26.91
N SER A 269 -5.76 -6.39 27.07
CA SER A 269 -6.27 -7.24 28.13
C SER A 269 -5.68 -6.80 29.48
N ASN A 270 -6.15 -5.68 30.02
CA ASN A 270 -5.97 -5.34 31.43
C ASN A 270 -7.15 -5.91 32.21
N LYS A 271 -7.13 -7.22 32.42
CA LYS A 271 -7.78 -7.84 33.57
C LYS A 271 -6.72 -8.63 34.34
N VAL A 272 -5.86 -7.91 35.05
CA VAL A 272 -5.23 -8.47 36.24
C VAL A 272 -6.35 -8.57 37.27
N LEU A 273 -6.81 -9.78 37.53
CA LEU A 273 -7.70 -10.04 38.67
C LEU A 273 -6.94 -9.68 39.96
N PRO A 274 -7.57 -8.99 40.93
CA PRO A 274 -6.93 -8.75 42.21
C PRO A 274 -6.65 -10.10 42.88
N ILE A 275 -5.39 -10.33 43.25
CA ILE A 275 -5.03 -11.39 44.18
C ILE A 275 -5.64 -10.98 45.52
N ASN A 276 -6.63 -11.74 45.99
CA ASN A 276 -7.16 -11.64 47.33
C ASN A 276 -6.06 -12.14 48.29
N SER A 277 -5.27 -11.23 48.84
CA SER A 277 -4.44 -11.51 50.01
C SER A 277 -5.34 -11.53 51.23
N GLY A 278 -5.80 -12.72 51.63
CA GLY A 278 -6.43 -12.94 52.92
C GLY A 278 -5.42 -12.64 54.03
N GLY A 279 -5.68 -11.58 54.78
CA GLY A 279 -5.01 -11.34 56.06
C GLY A 279 -5.67 -12.22 57.11
N GLU A 280 -4.91 -13.17 57.66
CA GLU A 280 -5.24 -13.82 58.93
C GLU A 280 -4.89 -12.82 60.05
N SER A 281 -5.90 -12.43 60.81
CA SER A 281 -5.76 -11.74 62.09
C SER A 281 -5.57 -12.80 63.18
N GLU A 282 -4.37 -12.92 63.72
CA GLU A 282 -4.15 -13.58 65.01
C GLU A 282 -4.64 -12.65 66.12
N ASN A 283 -5.60 -13.14 66.90
CA ASN A 283 -6.04 -12.53 68.15
C ASN A 283 -5.09 -13.01 69.26
N ASP A 284 -4.40 -12.06 69.90
CA ASP A 284 -3.86 -12.25 71.25
C ASP A 284 -4.94 -11.75 72.23
N ASP A 285 -5.54 -12.68 72.98
CA ASP A 285 -6.28 -12.38 74.21
C ASP A 285 -5.48 -12.93 75.39
N ASP A 286 -5.17 -12.03 76.33
CA ASP A 286 -4.52 -12.27 77.61
C ASP A 286 -5.37 -13.15 78.55
N GLU A 287 -4.79 -14.21 79.11
CA GLU A 287 -4.96 -14.66 80.51
C GLU A 287 -3.83 -15.62 80.96
#